data_AF-A0A945LJ14-F1
#
_entry.id   AF-A0A945LJ14-F1
#
_cell.length_a   1.000
_cell.length_b   1.000
_cell.length_c   1.000
_cell.angle_alpha   90.00
_cell.angle_beta   90.00
_cell.angle_gamma   90.00
#
_symmetry.space_group_name_H-M   'P 1'
#
loop_
_entity.id
_entity.type
_entity.pdbx_description
1 polymer ?
#
loop_
_entity_poly.entity_id
_entity_poly.type
_entity_poly.pdbx_seq_one_letter_code
_entity_poly.pdbx_strand_id
1 'polypeptide(L)' 'MLNLVLFGPPGAGKGTQSNLLIDKYNLVHLSTGDILRGEIAEGTELGLEAKALMDRGDLVPDEVVIGMISSK' A
#
# COMPACT_ATOMS: atom_id res chain seq x y z
N MET A 1 -20.53 -0.62 -7.21
CA MET A 1 -19.30 -0.09 -6.60
C MET A 1 -18.13 -0.48 -7.50
N LEU A 2 -17.25 0.47 -7.86
CA LEU A 2 -16.13 0.22 -8.76
C LEU A 2 -14.85 0.05 -7.92
N ASN A 3 -14.24 -1.14 -7.99
CA ASN A 3 -12.97 -1.44 -7.34
C ASN A 3 -11.95 -1.76 -8.43
N LEU A 4 -10.79 -1.11 -8.40
CA LEU A 4 -9.75 -1.25 -9.41
C LEU A 4 -8.45 -1.68 -8.75
N VAL A 5 -7.74 -2.61 -9.39
CA VAL A 5 -6.35 -2.94 -9.05
C VAL A 5 -5.48 -2.60 -10.24
N LEU A 6 -4.47 -1.76 -10.03
CA LEU A 6 -3.60 -1.26 -11.10
C LEU A 6 -2.19 -1.87 -11.00
N PHE A 7 -1.83 -2.68 -11.99
CA PHE A 7 -0.53 -3.33 -12.08
C PHE A 7 0.36 -2.72 -13.17
N GLY A 8 1.68 -2.86 -13.03
CA GLY A 8 2.66 -2.41 -14.02
C GLY A 8 4.05 -2.20 -13.42
N PRO A 9 5.13 -2.27 -14.23
CA PRO A 9 6.49 -2.13 -13.73
C PRO A 9 6.78 -0.71 -13.19
N PRO A 10 7.89 -0.51 -12.45
CA PRO A 10 8.39 0.83 -12.13
C PRO A 10 8.55 1.67 -13.39
N GLY A 11 8.15 2.95 -13.34
CA GLY A 11 8.21 3.86 -14.49
C GLY A 11 7.06 3.72 -15.51
N ALA A 12 6.16 2.74 -15.39
CA ALA A 12 5.04 2.53 -16.34
C ALA A 12 3.91 3.59 -16.28
N GLY A 13 4.05 4.65 -15.48
CA GLY A 13 3.03 5.71 -15.37
C GLY A 13 1.80 5.34 -14.53
N LYS A 14 1.87 4.31 -13.68
CA LYS A 14 0.75 3.90 -12.80
C LYS A 14 0.17 5.06 -11.98
N GLY A 15 1.03 5.86 -11.34
CA GLY A 15 0.60 7.01 -10.54
C GLY A 15 -0.14 8.07 -11.36
N THR A 16 0.29 8.32 -12.59
CA THR A 16 -0.41 9.22 -13.50
C THR A 16 -1.79 8.69 -13.84
N GLN A 17 -1.91 7.39 -14.15
CA GLN A 17 -3.19 6.77 -14.48
C GLN A 17 -4.12 6.67 -13.26
N SER A 18 -3.60 6.36 -12.06
CA SER A 18 -4.41 6.30 -10.85
C SER A 18 -5.03 7.67 -10.53
N ASN A 19 -4.27 8.76 -10.64
CA ASN A 19 -4.79 10.11 -10.41
C ASN A 19 -5.96 10.45 -11.37
N LEU A 20 -5.83 10.14 -12.66
CA LEU A 20 -6.90 10.35 -13.63
C LEU A 20 -8.16 9.51 -13.32
N LEU A 21 -7.99 8.28 -12.84
CA LEU A 21 -9.10 7.41 -12.44
C LEU A 21 -9.79 7.91 -11.16
N ILE A 22 -9.01 8.38 -10.19
CA ILE A 22 -9.51 8.98 -8.95
C ILE A 22 -10.37 10.20 -9.27
N ASP A 23 -9.87 11.13 -10.07
CA ASP A 23 -10.60 12.36 -10.42
C ASP A 23 -11.89 12.06 -11.21
N LYS A 24 -11.83 11.09 -12.13
CA LYS A 24 -12.97 10.73 -12.98
C LYS A 24 -14.09 9.99 -12.25
N TYR A 25 -13.72 9.09 -11.32
CA TYR A 25 -14.67 8.17 -10.69
C TYR A 25 -14.83 8.42 -9.18
N ASN A 26 -14.19 9.46 -8.64
CA ASN A 26 -14.18 9.81 -7.22
C ASN A 26 -13.78 8.62 -6.32
N LEU A 27 -12.63 8.01 -6.63
CA LEU A 27 -12.14 6.81 -5.94
C LEU A 27 -11.16 7.15 -4.81
N VAL A 28 -11.12 6.30 -3.79
CA VAL A 28 -10.07 6.35 -2.76
C VAL A 28 -8.82 5.64 -3.28
N HIS A 29 -7.66 6.27 -3.12
CA HIS A 29 -6.38 5.68 -3.49
C HIS A 29 -5.83 4.83 -2.35
N LEU A 30 -5.64 3.53 -2.59
CA LEU A 30 -4.98 2.61 -1.66
C LEU A 30 -3.67 2.12 -2.28
N SER A 31 -2.55 2.47 -1.65
CA SER A 31 -1.20 2.08 -2.05
C SER A 31 -0.57 1.29 -0.91
N THR A 32 -0.37 -0.01 -1.11
CA THR A 32 0.21 -0.90 -0.08
C THR A 32 1.58 -0.42 0.39
N GLY A 33 2.38 0.13 -0.54
CA GLY A 33 3.68 0.70 -0.19
C GLY A 33 3.60 1.98 0.65
N ASP A 34 2.58 2.83 0.44
CA ASP A 34 2.40 4.04 1.24
C ASP A 34 1.82 3.72 2.62
N ILE A 35 0.85 2.81 2.68
CA ILE A 35 0.28 2.31 3.94
C ILE A 35 1.39 1.70 4.79
N LEU A 36 2.17 0.77 4.24
CA LEU A 36 3.28 0.11 4.94
C LEU A 36 4.31 1.12 5.46
N ARG A 37 4.74 2.09 4.63
CA ARG A 37 5.67 3.14 5.06
C ARG A 37 5.09 4.06 6.12
N GLY A 38 3.79 4.35 6.06
CA GLY A 38 3.07 5.14 7.06
C GLY A 38 3.06 4.45 8.42
N GLU A 39 2.64 3.18 8.46
CA GLU A 39 2.61 2.37 9.69
C GLU A 39 4.00 2.26 10.35
N ILE A 40 5.05 2.08 9.53
CA ILE A 40 6.45 2.09 9.99
C ILE A 40 6.83 3.45 10.60
N ALA A 41 6.48 4.55 9.94
CA ALA A 41 6.82 5.90 10.39
C ALA A 41 6.05 6.29 11.66
N GLU A 42 4.81 5.82 11.80
CA GLU A 42 3.96 6.03 12.98
C GLU A 42 4.36 5.13 14.16
N GLY A 43 5.18 4.10 13.92
CA GLY A 43 5.66 3.19 14.96
C GLY A 43 4.56 2.28 15.51
N THR A 44 3.57 1.93 14.68
CA THR A 44 2.50 1.00 15.08
C THR A 44 3.06 -0.40 15.30
N GLU A 45 2.33 -1.24 16.04
CA GLU A 45 2.75 -2.62 16.31
C GLU A 45 3.01 -3.40 15.01
N LEU A 46 2.07 -3.33 14.06
CA LEU A 46 2.22 -3.92 12.73
C LEU A 46 3.36 -3.28 11.93
N GLY A 47 3.53 -1.96 12.02
CA GLY A 47 4.61 -1.24 11.36
C GLY A 47 5.99 -1.68 11.83
N LEU A 48 6.16 -1.86 13.15
CA LEU A 48 7.41 -2.33 13.75
C LEU A 48 7.73 -3.78 13.36
N GLU A 49 6.73 -4.66 13.36
CA GLU A 49 6.89 -6.05 12.90
C GLU A 49 7.32 -6.11 11.43
N ALA A 50 6.62 -5.37 10.56
CA ALA A 50 6.93 -5.34 9.13
C ALA A 50 8.32 -4.74 8.86
N LYS A 51 8.71 -3.68 9.59
CA LYS A 51 10.05 -3.11 9.51
C LYS A 51 11.12 -4.15 9.85
N ALA A 52 10.94 -4.92 10.92
CA ALA A 52 11.92 -5.92 11.34
C ALA A 52 12.10 -7.04 10.30
N LEU A 53 11.04 -7.41 9.59
CA LEU A 53 11.09 -8.38 8.48
C LEU A 53 11.83 -7.78 7.26
N MET A 54 11.45 -6.57 6.85
CA MET A 54 12.06 -5.88 5.71
C MET A 54 13.56 -5.63 5.89
N ASP A 55 13.98 -5.23 7.10
CA ASP A 55 15.41 -4.98 7.41
C ASP A 55 16.26 -6.26 7.28
N ARG A 56 15.65 -7.45 7.43
CA ARG A 56 16.31 -8.75 7.20
C ARG A 56 16.25 -9.23 5.76
N GLY A 57 15.51 -8.52 4.90
CA GLY A 57 15.22 -8.95 3.52
C GLY A 57 14.15 -10.04 3.44
N ASP A 58 13.41 -10.28 4.52
CA ASP A 58 12.31 -11.23 4.55
C ASP A 58 11.07 -10.63 3.88
N LEU A 59 10.26 -11.50 3.27
CA LEU A 59 8.94 -11.10 2.79
C LEU A 59 8.02 -10.82 3.99
N VAL A 60 7.31 -9.69 3.96
CA VAL A 60 6.28 -9.39 4.96
C VAL A 60 5.07 -10.32 4.70
N PRO A 61 4.59 -11.07 5.72
CA PRO A 61 3.45 -11.97 5.55
C PRO A 61 2.17 -11.25 5.11
N ASP A 62 1.35 -11.93 4.30
CA ASP A 62 0.09 -11.39 3.79
C ASP A 62 -0.85 -10.93 4.92
N GLU A 63 -0.90 -11.65 6.04
CA GLU A 63 -1.75 -11.32 7.20
C GLU A 63 -1.43 -9.94 7.78
N VAL A 64 -0.13 -9.58 7.85
CA VAL A 64 0.33 -8.27 8.30
C VAL A 64 -0.10 -7.19 7.30
N VAL A 65 0.10 -7.43 6.00
CA VAL A 65 -0.28 -6.48 4.95
C VAL A 65 -1.80 -6.26 4.90
N ILE A 66 -2.59 -7.33 5.02
CA ILE A 66 -4.06 -7.27 5.04
C ILE A 66 -4.55 -6.55 6.30
N GLY A 67 -3.91 -6.78 7.45
CA GLY A 67 -4.22 -6.07 8.70
C GLY A 67 -4.03 -4.55 8.56
N MET A 68 -2.95 -4.13 7.90
CA MET A 68 -2.69 -2.71 7.63
C MET A 68 -3.68 -2.08 6.63
N ILE A 69 -4.16 -2.83 5.64
CA ILE A 69 -5.15 -2.33 4.68
C ILE A 69 -6.52 -2.19 5.36
N SER A 70 -6.88 -3.14 6.23
CA SER A 70 -8.20 -3.18 6.88
C SER A 70 -8.39 -2.08 7.93
N SER A 71 -7.34 -1.37 8.33
CA SER A 71 -7.39 -0.25 9.28
C SER A 71 -7.71 1.10 8.63
N LYS A 72 -7.87 1.16 7.30
CA LYS A 72 -8.16 2.37 6.52
C LYS A 72 -9.52 2.29 5.84
#